data_AF-A0AAV5K1E3-F1
#
_entry.id   AF-A0AAV5K1E3-F1
#
_cell.length_a   1.000
_cell.length_b   1.000
_cell.length_c   1.000
_cell.angle_alpha   90.00
_cell.angle_beta   90.00
_cell.angle_gamma   90.00
#
_symmetry.space_group_name_H-M   'P 1'
#
loop_
_entity.id
_entity.type
_entity.pdbx_description
1 polymer ?
#
loop_
_entity_poly.entity_id
_entity_poly.type
_entity_poly.pdbx_seq_one_letter_code
_entity_poly.pdbx_strand_id
1 'polypeptide(L)'
;MGNDALLSQADKIVALPGQPKVGFRWFSGYITVNNKKQRALFFYFVEAETDPSLKPFVLWLNGGRGCSSLGTGAFVEHGPFKTNGETLIRNEFSWNKGSSKMCRRANYLSPVVWFI
;
A
#
# COMPACT_ATOMS: atom_id res chain seq x y z
N MET A 1 10.58 26.42 -6.23
CA MET A 1 9.89 25.35 -6.97
C MET A 1 10.44 24.05 -6.41
N GLY A 2 9.74 23.48 -5.41
CA GLY A 2 10.21 22.31 -4.67
C GLY A 2 9.94 21.04 -5.48
N ASN A 3 11.01 20.37 -5.85
CA ASN A 3 11.04 19.05 -6.45
C ASN A 3 10.77 18.01 -5.36
N ASP A 4 9.52 17.99 -4.91
CA ASP A 4 9.01 17.00 -3.95
C ASP A 4 8.68 15.72 -4.72
N ALA A 5 9.67 14.84 -4.86
CA ALA A 5 9.35 13.46 -5.24
C ALA A 5 8.37 12.92 -4.18
N LEU A 6 7.14 12.59 -4.60
CA LEU A 6 6.04 12.15 -3.74
C LEU A 6 6.36 10.94 -2.85
N LEU A 7 7.45 10.22 -3.16
CA LEU A 7 7.99 9.14 -2.35
C LEU A 7 9.48 9.42 -2.12
N SER A 8 9.86 9.69 -0.87
CA SER A 8 11.25 9.85 -0.50
C SER A 8 11.86 8.51 -0.06
N GLN A 9 13.19 8.38 -0.10
CA GLN A 9 13.86 7.22 0.51
C GLN A 9 13.62 7.14 2.02
N ALA A 10 13.28 8.25 2.69
CA ALA A 10 12.96 8.26 4.10
C ALA A 10 11.63 7.56 4.40
N ASP A 11 10.70 7.53 3.44
CA ASP A 11 9.40 6.87 3.60
C ASP A 11 9.47 5.35 3.34
N LYS A 12 10.62 4.85 2.87
CA LYS A 12 10.78 3.43 2.54
C LYS A 12 10.80 2.57 3.79
N ILE A 13 9.87 1.61 3.88
CA ILE A 13 9.87 0.64 4.98
C ILE A 13 10.94 -0.42 4.70
N VAL A 14 11.83 -0.65 5.67
CA VAL A 14 12.89 -1.68 5.56
C VAL A 14 12.34 -3.07 5.89
N ALA A 15 11.69 -3.19 7.04
CA ALA A 15 10.99 -4.40 7.47
C ALA A 15 9.94 -4.05 8.53
N LEU A 16 8.85 -4.81 8.56
CA LEU A 16 7.85 -4.81 9.62
C LEU A 16 8.18 -5.92 10.63
N PRO A 17 7.79 -5.77 11.91
CA PRO A 17 7.87 -6.85 12.88
C PRO A 17 7.09 -8.08 12.40
N GLY A 18 7.71 -9.27 12.46
CA GLY A 18 7.06 -10.54 12.07
C GLY A 18 6.80 -10.71 10.57
N GLN A 19 7.43 -9.90 9.72
CA GLN A 19 7.32 -9.98 8.26
C GLN A 19 8.06 -11.17 7.64
N PRO A 20 7.48 -11.84 6.63
CA PRO A 20 8.19 -12.81 5.80
C PRO A 20 9.07 -12.11 4.75
N LYS A 21 10.07 -12.82 4.20
CA LYS A 21 10.92 -12.25 3.15
C LYS A 21 10.10 -11.88 1.90
N VAL A 22 10.26 -10.64 1.42
CA VAL A 22 9.59 -10.11 0.23
C VAL A 22 10.59 -9.46 -0.72
N GLY A 23 10.23 -9.40 -2.00
CA GLY A 23 11.06 -8.83 -3.08
C GLY A 23 10.56 -7.50 -3.64
N PHE A 24 9.41 -7.01 -3.19
CA PHE A 24 8.82 -5.74 -3.61
C PHE A 24 9.17 -4.63 -2.62
N ARG A 25 9.11 -3.37 -3.06
CA ARG A 25 9.30 -2.20 -2.20
C ARG A 25 7.95 -1.66 -1.74
N TRP A 26 8.00 -0.93 -0.65
CA TRP A 26 6.85 -0.28 -0.05
C TRP A 26 7.30 0.95 0.74
N PHE A 27 6.33 1.81 1.01
CA PHE A 27 6.58 3.11 1.56
C PHE A 27 5.41 3.48 2.47
N SER A 28 5.68 4.24 3.52
CA SER A 28 4.65 4.85 4.34
C SER A 28 5.09 6.20 4.82
N GLY A 29 4.16 7.14 4.87
CA GLY A 29 4.46 8.48 5.34
C GLY A 29 3.20 9.32 5.42
N TYR A 30 3.40 10.64 5.49
CA TYR A 30 2.32 11.62 5.56
C TYR A 30 2.43 12.59 4.40
N ILE A 31 1.31 12.83 3.71
CA ILE A 31 1.19 13.87 2.69
C ILE A 31 0.38 15.02 3.28
N THR A 32 0.97 16.21 3.36
CA THR A 32 0.26 17.38 3.86
C THR A 32 -0.76 17.86 2.85
N VAL A 33 -2.03 17.86 3.22
CA VAL A 33 -3.15 18.28 2.37
C VAL A 33 -3.62 19.70 2.67
N ASN A 34 -3.31 20.22 3.86
CA ASN A 34 -3.59 21.62 4.20
C ASN A 34 -2.59 22.15 5.23
N ASN A 35 -1.59 22.90 4.77
CA ASN A 35 -0.57 23.49 5.63
C ASN A 35 -1.15 24.47 6.66
N LYS A 36 -2.15 25.28 6.27
CA LYS A 36 -2.76 26.29 7.15
C LYS A 36 -3.53 25.66 8.30
N LYS A 37 -4.15 24.50 8.08
CA LYS A 37 -4.91 23.74 9.07
C LYS A 37 -4.12 22.57 9.65
N GLN A 38 -2.83 22.46 9.34
CA GLN A 38 -1.94 21.35 9.73
C GLN A 38 -2.57 19.97 9.51
N ARG A 39 -3.23 19.78 8.37
CA ARG A 39 -3.84 18.48 8.02
C ARG A 39 -2.91 17.70 7.10
N ALA A 40 -2.67 16.45 7.45
CA ALA A 40 -1.96 15.49 6.63
C ALA A 40 -2.74 14.18 6.55
N LEU A 41 -2.58 13.47 5.43
CA LEU A 41 -3.10 12.12 5.23
C LEU A 41 -1.96 11.13 5.34
N PHE A 42 -2.18 10.06 6.10
CA PHE A 42 -1.23 8.95 6.13
C PHE A 42 -1.42 8.11 4.87
N PHE A 43 -0.32 7.71 4.23
CA PHE A 43 -0.33 6.76 3.14
C PHE A 43 0.48 5.52 3.47
N TYR A 44 0.02 4.39 2.96
CA TYR A 44 0.79 3.16 2.83
C TYR A 44 0.78 2.77 1.36
N PHE A 45 1.96 2.53 0.79
CA PHE A 45 2.14 2.28 -0.63
C PHE A 45 2.95 1.01 -0.84
N VAL A 46 2.48 0.12 -1.71
CA VAL A 46 3.17 -1.13 -2.02
C VAL A 46 3.30 -1.25 -3.54
N GLU A 47 4.52 -1.50 -4.01
CA GLU A 47 4.78 -1.72 -5.43
C GLU A 47 4.26 -3.07 -5.91
N ALA A 48 3.99 -3.13 -7.22
CA ALA A 48 3.72 -4.40 -7.89
C ALA A 48 4.94 -5.32 -7.78
N GLU A 49 4.69 -6.62 -7.60
CA GLU A 49 5.77 -7.62 -7.50
C GLU A 49 6.50 -7.85 -8.83
N THR A 50 5.89 -7.46 -9.96
CA THR A 50 6.42 -7.71 -11.31
C THR A 50 6.30 -6.47 -12.17
N ASP A 51 7.43 -6.03 -12.71
CA ASP A 51 7.57 -4.86 -13.58
C ASP A 51 6.85 -3.61 -13.08
N PRO A 52 7.09 -3.14 -11.84
CA PRO A 52 6.31 -2.06 -11.22
C PRO A 52 6.29 -0.77 -12.04
N SER A 53 7.33 -0.48 -12.81
CA SER A 53 7.41 0.69 -13.70
C SER A 53 6.45 0.62 -14.90
N LEU A 54 5.94 -0.56 -15.26
CA LEU A 54 5.04 -0.77 -16.38
C LEU A 54 3.58 -0.90 -15.94
N LYS A 55 3.30 -0.81 -14.63
CA LYS A 55 1.97 -1.02 -14.07
C LYS A 55 1.30 0.32 -13.71
N PRO A 56 -0.01 0.48 -13.99
CA PRO A 56 -0.74 1.69 -13.59
C PRO A 56 -0.86 1.75 -12.07
N PHE A 57 -1.02 2.93 -11.48
CA PHE A 57 -1.27 3.08 -10.04
C PHE A 57 -2.75 2.83 -9.70
N VAL A 58 -3.00 2.22 -8.54
CA VAL A 58 -4.34 2.06 -7.98
C VAL A 58 -4.42 2.77 -6.64
N LEU A 59 -5.42 3.64 -6.53
CA LEU A 59 -5.80 4.28 -5.28
C LEU A 59 -6.90 3.45 -4.64
N TRP A 60 -6.71 3.02 -3.39
CA TRP A 60 -7.72 2.31 -2.61
C TRP A 60 -8.17 3.14 -1.41
N LEU A 61 -9.48 3.39 -1.34
CA LEU A 61 -10.12 4.12 -0.25
C LEU A 61 -11.25 3.25 0.29
N ASN A 62 -11.15 2.86 1.56
CA ASN A 62 -12.28 2.25 2.24
C ASN A 62 -13.33 3.32 2.55
N GLY A 63 -14.61 2.93 2.44
CA GLY A 63 -15.73 3.77 2.85
C GLY A 63 -15.98 3.73 4.36
N GLY A 64 -16.98 4.50 4.81
CA GLY A 64 -17.38 4.59 6.22
C GLY A 64 -16.73 5.76 6.96
N ARG A 65 -17.47 6.41 7.87
CA ARG A 65 -16.95 7.54 8.64
C ARG A 65 -16.00 7.00 9.73
N GLY A 66 -14.70 7.27 9.59
CA GLY A 66 -13.70 6.96 10.62
C GLY A 66 -13.05 5.57 10.53
N CYS A 67 -13.38 4.76 9.51
CA CYS A 67 -12.70 3.48 9.28
C CYS A 67 -11.39 3.71 8.53
N SER A 68 -10.29 3.12 9.03
CA SER A 68 -8.97 3.19 8.40
C SER A 68 -8.87 2.27 7.19
N SER A 69 -8.47 2.80 6.02
CA SER A 69 -8.23 1.94 4.84
C SER A 69 -7.03 1.02 5.01
N LEU A 70 -6.09 1.37 5.88
CA LEU A 70 -4.93 0.53 6.20
C LEU A 70 -5.36 -0.71 6.99
N GLY A 71 -6.13 -0.52 8.06
CA GLY A 71 -6.52 -1.61 8.95
C GLY A 71 -7.30 -2.70 8.23
N THR A 72 -8.38 -2.32 7.53
CA THR A 72 -9.22 -3.30 6.82
C THR A 72 -8.69 -3.62 5.43
N GLY A 73 -8.36 -2.61 4.62
CA GLY A 73 -8.01 -2.84 3.21
C GLY A 73 -6.65 -3.54 3.05
N ALA A 74 -5.62 -3.03 3.72
CA ALA A 74 -4.26 -3.54 3.53
C ALA A 74 -3.99 -4.85 4.29
N PHE A 75 -4.47 -4.99 5.53
CA PHE A 75 -4.13 -6.14 6.38
C PHE A 75 -5.22 -7.22 6.49
N VAL A 76 -6.45 -6.95 6.05
CA VAL A 76 -7.55 -7.94 6.10
C VAL A 76 -8.00 -8.36 4.70
N GLU A 77 -8.18 -7.42 3.78
CA GLU A 77 -8.75 -7.70 2.46
C GLU A 77 -7.69 -8.13 1.44
N HIS A 78 -6.90 -7.17 0.94
CA HIS A 78 -6.24 -7.31 -0.37
C HIS A 78 -4.78 -6.85 -0.40
N GLY A 79 -4.25 -6.30 0.69
CA GLY A 79 -2.84 -5.94 0.76
C GLY A 79 -1.90 -7.15 0.83
N PRO A 80 -0.58 -6.90 0.85
CA PRO A 80 0.45 -7.93 0.66
C PRO A 80 0.52 -8.93 1.81
N PHE A 81 0.01 -8.55 2.98
CA PHE A 81 0.05 -9.35 4.19
C PHE A 81 -1.30 -9.49 4.84
N LYS A 82 -1.47 -10.62 5.52
CA LYS A 82 -2.50 -10.82 6.53
C LYS A 82 -1.83 -10.96 7.88
N THR A 83 -2.56 -10.64 8.95
CA THR A 83 -2.11 -10.90 10.32
C THR A 83 -2.64 -12.25 10.80
N ASN A 84 -1.81 -13.01 11.53
CA ASN A 84 -2.22 -14.19 12.29
C ASN A 84 -2.17 -13.92 13.81
N GLY A 85 -2.43 -12.67 14.21
CA GLY A 85 -2.38 -12.23 15.62
C GLY A 85 -0.99 -11.74 16.04
N GLU A 86 0.05 -12.53 15.81
CA GLU A 86 1.43 -12.19 16.23
C GLU A 86 2.40 -11.95 15.08
N THR A 87 2.12 -12.51 13.90
CA THR A 87 3.00 -12.47 12.74
C THR A 87 2.27 -12.07 11.48
N LEU A 88 3.02 -11.61 10.48
CA LEU A 88 2.52 -11.31 9.16
C LEU A 88 2.72 -12.54 8.26
N ILE A 89 1.66 -12.93 7.56
CA ILE A 89 1.69 -13.99 6.56
C ILE A 89 1.43 -13.40 5.18
N ARG A 90 2.06 -13.96 4.15
CA ARG A 90 1.89 -13.45 2.78
C ARG A 90 0.48 -13.74 2.27
N ASN A 91 -0.14 -12.73 1.68
CA ASN A 91 -1.44 -12.89 1.04
C ASN A 91 -1.27 -13.39 -0.40
N GLU A 92 -1.60 -14.66 -0.66
CA GLU A 92 -1.46 -15.25 -2.01
C GLU A 92 -2.34 -14.59 -3.07
N PHE A 93 -3.42 -13.94 -2.64
CA PHE A 93 -4.38 -13.23 -3.48
C PHE A 93 -4.23 -11.71 -3.42
N SER A 94 -3.08 -11.21 -2.95
CA SER A 94 -2.84 -9.77 -2.88
C SER A 94 -2.93 -9.11 -4.26
N TRP A 95 -3.41 -7.86 -4.27
CA TRP A 95 -3.54 -7.07 -5.48
C TRP A 95 -2.20 -6.58 -6.04
N ASN A 96 -1.16 -6.52 -5.22
CA ASN A 96 0.18 -6.23 -5.73
C ASN A 96 0.80 -7.44 -6.46
N LYS A 97 0.12 -8.60 -6.47
CA LYS A 97 0.58 -9.85 -7.08
C LYS A 97 -0.18 -10.19 -8.37
N GLY A 98 0.59 -10.67 -9.35
CA GLY A 98 0.22 -11.27 -10.65
C GLY A 98 -1.07 -12.10 -10.77
N SER A 99 -1.50 -12.70 -9.67
CA SER A 99 -2.14 -14.02 -9.71
C SER A 99 -3.55 -14.10 -9.10
N SER A 100 -4.11 -13.01 -8.58
CA SER A 100 -5.49 -13.04 -8.06
C SER A 100 -6.49 -13.25 -9.22
N LYS A 101 -7.52 -14.10 -9.06
CA LYS A 101 -8.51 -14.36 -10.11
C LYS A 101 -9.29 -13.09 -10.52
N MET A 102 -9.43 -12.12 -9.61
CA MET A 102 -9.96 -10.78 -9.91
C MET A 102 -9.01 -9.94 -10.79
N CYS A 103 -7.71 -10.24 -10.71
CA CYS A 103 -6.63 -9.55 -11.42
C CYS A 103 -6.48 -10.01 -12.89
N ARG A 104 -7.11 -11.12 -13.32
CA ARG A 104 -7.01 -11.58 -14.71
C ARG A 104 -7.92 -10.84 -15.69
N ARG A 105 -8.90 -10.06 -15.21
CA ARG A 105 -9.89 -9.40 -16.08
C ARG A 105 -9.74 -7.88 -16.16
N ALA A 106 -8.86 -7.32 -15.36
CA ALA A 106 -8.49 -5.92 -15.42
C ALA A 106 -7.06 -5.78 -14.94
N ASN A 107 -6.34 -4.81 -15.49
CA ASN A 107 -4.92 -4.53 -15.28
C ASN A 107 -4.59 -4.08 -13.83
N TYR A 108 -5.11 -4.78 -12.82
CA TYR A 108 -4.99 -4.55 -11.39
C TYR A 108 -3.72 -5.17 -10.81
N LEU A 109 -2.62 -5.13 -11.57
CA LEU A 109 -1.28 -5.49 -11.12
C LEU A 109 -0.54 -4.26 -10.61
N SER A 110 -1.30 -3.40 -9.96
CA SER A 110 -0.97 -2.01 -9.77
C SER A 110 -0.31 -1.81 -8.43
N PRO A 111 0.64 -0.86 -8.33
CA PRO A 111 1.02 -0.34 -7.04
C PRO A 111 -0.21 0.24 -6.35
N VAL A 112 -0.48 -0.18 -5.10
CA VAL A 112 -1.68 0.22 -4.36
C VAL A 112 -1.31 1.20 -3.26
N VAL A 113 -2.02 2.32 -3.18
CA VAL A 113 -1.95 3.27 -2.07
C VAL A 113 -3.21 3.15 -1.22
N TRP A 114 -3.03 2.94 0.08
CA TRP A 114 -4.09 2.98 1.08
C TRP A 114 -3.96 4.26 1.92
N PHE A 115 -5.05 5.00 2.08
CA PHE A 115 -5.10 6.20 2.92
C PHE A 115 -5.87 5.98 4.22
N ILE A 116 -5.43 6.63 5.30
CA ILE A 116 -6.19 6.82 6.55
C ILE A 116 -6.64 8.28 6.62
#